data_AF-A0A225WNT7-F1
#
_entry.id   AF-A0A225WNT7-F1
#
_cell.length_a   1.000
_cell.length_b   1.000
_cell.length_c   1.000
_cell.angle_alpha   90.00
_cell.angle_beta   90.00
_cell.angle_gamma   90.00
#
_symmetry.space_group_name_H-M   'P 1'
#
loop_
_entity.id
_entity.type
_entity.pdbx_description
1 polymer ?
#
loop_
_entity_poly.entity_id
_entity_poly.type
_entity_poly.pdbx_seq_one_letter_code
_entity_poly.pdbx_strand_id
1 'polypeptide(L)' 'MPTPHLMRYQLLSCACSSCVRSSPCLKCPWRGRVRTCELLQVVSLDELYAHTSLLCSPLAKPKLTLV' A
#
# COMPACT_ATOMS: atom_id res chain seq x y z
N MET A 1 30.46 -1.85 22.49
CA MET A 1 29.71 -2.64 21.49
C MET A 1 28.27 -2.13 21.50
N PRO A 2 27.67 -1.74 20.37
CA PRO A 2 26.26 -1.37 20.36
C PRO A 2 25.43 -2.59 20.75
N THR A 3 24.57 -2.46 21.76
CA THR A 3 23.64 -3.52 22.14
C THR A 3 22.66 -3.75 20.98
N PRO A 4 22.42 -5.00 20.54
CA PRO A 4 21.44 -5.25 19.50
C PRO A 4 20.05 -4.79 19.99
N HIS A 5 19.38 -3.97 19.19
CA HIS A 5 18.02 -3.53 19.51
C HIS A 5 17.07 -4.73 19.47
N LEU A 6 16.11 -4.76 20.40
CA LEU A 6 15.02 -5.73 20.36
C LEU A 6 14.05 -5.35 19.23
N MET A 7 14.28 -5.91 18.04
CA MET A 7 13.53 -5.60 16.82
C MET A 7 12.48 -6.67 16.53
N ARG A 8 11.24 -6.25 16.29
CA ARG A 8 10.16 -7.09 15.77
C ARG A 8 9.83 -6.70 14.34
N TYR A 9 9.54 -7.71 13.53
CA TYR A 9 9.22 -7.53 12.10
C TYR A 9 7.86 -8.14 11.81
N GLN A 10 7.01 -7.39 11.12
CA GLN A 10 5.70 -7.86 10.68
C GLN A 10 5.46 -7.47 9.23
N LEU A 11 5.02 -8.43 8.43
CA LEU A 11 4.55 -8.17 7.07
C LEU A 11 3.05 -7.95 7.09
N LEU A 12 2.60 -6.90 6.41
CA LEU A 12 1.20 -6.52 6.28
C LEU A 12 0.73 -6.73 4.85
N SER A 13 -0.50 -7.22 4.72
CA SER A 13 -1.25 -7.24 3.48
C SER A 13 -2.38 -6.20 3.54
N CYS A 14 -2.81 -5.74 2.37
CA CYS A 14 -3.89 -4.77 2.28
C CYS A 14 -5.22 -5.40 2.74
N ALA A 15 -5.93 -4.73 3.66
CA ALA A 15 -7.30 -5.04 4.06
C ALA A 15 -8.30 -3.90 3.72
N CYS A 16 -7.91 -2.98 2.83
CA CYS A 16 -8.74 -1.84 2.45
C CYS A 16 -9.97 -2.28 1.65
N SER A 17 -11.17 -1.86 2.08
CA SER A 17 -12.44 -2.16 1.40
C SER A 17 -12.51 -1.59 -0.01
N SER A 18 -11.84 -0.47 -0.28
CA SER A 18 -11.72 0.10 -1.62
C SER A 18 -10.98 -0.84 -2.57
N CYS A 19 -9.88 -1.47 -2.11
CA CYS A 19 -9.12 -2.42 -2.91
C CYS A 19 -9.92 -3.70 -3.19
N VAL A 20 -10.69 -4.17 -2.21
CA VAL A 20 -11.58 -5.33 -2.37
C VAL A 20 -12.68 -5.04 -3.39
N ARG A 21 -13.24 -3.83 -3.39
CA ARG A 21 -14.24 -3.40 -4.39
C ARG A 21 -13.65 -3.19 -5.78
N SER A 22 -12.45 -2.62 -5.88
CA SER A 22 -11.82 -2.32 -7.17
C SER A 22 -11.30 -3.58 -7.86
N SER A 23 -10.86 -4.58 -7.10
CA SER A 23 -10.47 -5.87 -7.63
C SER A 23 -10.97 -7.02 -6.76
N PRO A 24 -12.22 -7.48 -6.95
CA PRO A 24 -12.79 -8.57 -6.16
C PRO A 24 -12.05 -9.90 -6.39
N CYS A 25 -11.50 -10.08 -7.58
CA CYS A 25 -10.87 -11.32 -8.01
C CYS A 25 -9.34 -11.35 -7.76
N LEU A 26 -8.69 -10.20 -7.55
CA LEU A 26 -7.25 -10.13 -7.35
C LEU A 26 -6.93 -9.49 -6.01
N LYS A 27 -5.97 -10.08 -5.30
CA LYS A 27 -5.43 -9.46 -4.09
C LYS A 27 -4.69 -8.17 -4.46
N CYS A 28 -4.90 -7.13 -3.66
CA CYS A 28 -4.15 -5.89 -3.78
C CYS A 28 -2.62 -6.17 -3.71
N PRO A 29 -1.81 -5.59 -4.63
CA PRO A 29 -0.37 -5.83 -4.65
C PRO A 29 0.36 -5.12 -3.51
N TRP A 30 -0.27 -4.14 -2.86
CA TRP A 30 0.30 -3.44 -1.70
C TRP A 30 0.79 -4.39 -0.60
N ARG A 31 1.96 -4.09 -0.07
CA ARG A 31 2.59 -4.77 1.06
C ARG A 31 3.19 -3.72 1.99
N GLY A 32 2.94 -3.88 3.29
CA GLY A 32 3.64 -3.11 4.32
C GLY A 32 4.65 -3.99 5.05
N ARG A 33 5.77 -3.41 5.50
CA ARG A 33 6.68 -4.03 6.45
C ARG A 33 6.80 -3.11 7.65
N VAL A 34 6.32 -3.58 8.79
CA VAL A 34 6.46 -2.88 10.07
C VAL A 34 7.70 -3.39 10.78
N ARG A 35 8.53 -2.47 11.25
CA ARG A 35 9.68 -2.73 12.10
C ARG A 35 9.48 -1.98 13.41
N THR A 36 9.37 -2.73 14.49
CA THR A 36 9.19 -2.15 15.82
C THR A 36 10.46 -2.36 16.62
N CYS A 37 11.01 -1.29 17.17
CA CYS A 37 12.06 -1.38 18.18
C CYS A 37 11.41 -1.29 19.56
N GLU A 38 11.34 -2.41 20.27
CA GLU A 38 10.70 -2.43 21.61
C GLU A 38 11.53 -1.68 22.64
N LEU A 39 12.85 -1.62 22.48
CA LEU A 39 13.74 -0.88 23.38
C LEU A 39 13.46 0.63 23.35
N LEU A 40 13.31 1.19 22.15
CA LEU A 40 13.08 2.63 21.95
C LEU A 40 11.60 2.99 21.80
N GLN A 41 10.72 2.00 21.78
CA GLN A 41 9.29 2.16 21.50
C GLN A 41 9.00 2.92 20.21
N VAL A 42 9.85 2.73 19.18
CA VAL A 42 9.67 3.36 17.86
C VAL A 42 9.21 2.33 16.83
N VAL A 43 8.40 2.79 15.89
CA VAL A 43 7.88 1.99 14.79
C VAL A 43 8.29 2.65 13.47
N SER A 44 8.80 1.85 12.54
CA SER A 44 9.05 2.22 11.15
C SER A 44 8.21 1.36 10.23
N LEU A 45 7.73 1.95 9.14
CA LEU A 45 6.88 1.27 8.16
C LEU A 45 7.48 1.49 6.77
N ASP A 46 7.84 0.40 6.10
CA ASP A 46 8.22 0.42 4.69
C ASP A 46 7.04 -0.05 3.85
N GLU A 47 6.70 0.71 2.81
CA GLU A 47 5.64 0.36 1.88
C GLU A 47 6.23 -0.14 0.56
N LEU A 48 5.61 -1.18 0.01
CA LEU A 48 5.94 -1.79 -1.27
C LEU A 48 4.69 -1.81 -2.14
N TYR A 49 4.85 -1.33 -3.38
CA TYR A 49 3.79 -1.15 -4.37
C TYR A 49 2.70 -0.15 -3.94
N ALA A 50 1.75 0.11 -4.84
CA ALA A 50 0.60 0.96 -4.59
C ALA A 50 -0.66 0.13 -4.32
N HIS A 51 -1.63 0.75 -3.66
CA HIS A 51 -2.98 0.22 -3.59
C HIS A 51 -3.65 0.17 -4.96
N THR A 52 -4.55 -0.78 -5.17
CA THR A 52 -5.44 -0.76 -6.35
C THR A 52 -6.45 0.38 -6.21
N SER A 53 -6.29 1.43 -7.02
CA SER A 53 -7.30 2.46 -7.21
C SER A 53 -8.19 2.10 -8.40
N LEU A 54 -9.38 2.70 -8.44
CA LEU A 54 -10.16 2.71 -9.67
C LEU A 54 -9.35 3.47 -10.72
N LEU A 55 -9.20 2.90 -11.91
CA LEU A 55 -8.81 3.69 -13.06
C LEU A 55 -9.85 4.82 -13.14
N CYS A 56 -9.43 6.09 -13.04
CA CYS A 56 -10.33 7.18 -13.41
C CYS A 56 -10.79 6.84 -14.83
N SER A 57 -12.08 6.54 -14.99
CA SER A 57 -12.68 6.44 -16.32
C SER A 57 -12.30 7.72 -17.07
N PRO A 58 -11.90 7.65 -18.36
CA PRO A 58 -11.46 8.83 -19.08
C PRO A 58 -12.54 9.91 -18.96
N LEU A 59 -12.20 11.00 -18.29
CA LEU A 59 -13.04 12.18 -18.16
C LEU A 59 -13.31 12.69 -19.58
N ALA A 60 -14.56 12.54 -20.00
CA ALA A 60 -15.10 12.92 -21.30
C ALA A 60 -14.54 12.17 -22.51
N LYS A 61 -15.46 11.67 -23.35
CA LYS A 61 -15.17 11.21 -24.71
C LYS A 61 -14.36 12.32 -25.42
N PRO A 62 -13.25 12.01 -26.11
CA PRO A 62 -12.56 13.02 -26.91
C PRO A 62 -13.55 13.61 -27.91
N LYS A 63 -13.88 14.89 -27.75
CA LYS A 63 -14.73 15.60 -28.70
C LYS A 63 -13.84 15.91 -29.90
N LEU A 64 -13.98 15.15 -30.98
CA LEU A 64 -13.37 15.46 -32.26
C LEU A 64 -13.90 16.82 -32.71
N THR A 65 -13.12 17.88 -32.51
CA THR A 65 -13.33 19.15 -33.22
C THR A 65 -12.62 19.02 -34.56
N LEU A 66 -13.40 18.91 -35.63
CA LEU A 66 -12.92 19.15 -36.98
C LEU A 66 -12.53 20.63 -37.08
N VAL A 67 -11.25 20.89 -37.33
CA VAL A 67 -10.72 22.19 -37.75
C VAL A 67 -10.75 22.23 -39.27
#